data_AF-A0A1N6L126-F1
#
_entry.id   AF-A0A1N6L126-F1
#
_cell.length_a   1.000
_cell.length_b   1.000
_cell.length_c   1.000
_cell.angle_alpha   90.00
_cell.angle_beta   90.00
_cell.angle_gamma   90.00
#
_symmetry.space_group_name_H-M   'P 1'
#
loop_
_entity.id
_entity.type
_entity.pdbx_description
1 polymer ?
#
loop_
_entity_poly.entity_id
_entity_poly.type
_entity_poly.pdbx_seq_one_letter_code
_entity_poly.pdbx_strand_id
1 'polypeptide(L)'
;MTAFLLIWSPKKWPWPELPDVVKRVAAGEAVTDVWGCGVARSILPGDRVFLHRVTQEPRGVFGSGYVTRAPYEVPDPYSKRGYRLCIDFVYDWLVDAHQEVVVTRDALRVHPFSVQTWDAQASGTSIKPVAEGALEKRWAELTGKRKPPPLAPPTGPTQSSKFSAHAAAKRAGEAAAVRHPPFSTALSLTSGNGAAGPASPTGGPGRSVRKKA
;
A
#
# COMPACT_ATOMS: atom_id res chain seq x y z
N MET A 1 -24.42 -8.21 -1.50
CA MET A 1 -23.09 -7.89 -2.06
C MET A 1 -22.39 -7.03 -1.03
N THR A 2 -21.10 -7.24 -0.83
CA THR A 2 -20.29 -6.39 0.04
C THR A 2 -19.27 -5.62 -0.78
N ALA A 3 -18.91 -4.43 -0.34
CA ALA A 3 -17.90 -3.62 -0.98
C ALA A 3 -16.58 -3.63 -0.21
N PHE A 4 -15.46 -3.77 -0.93
CA PHE A 4 -14.12 -3.79 -0.37
C PHE A 4 -13.24 -2.70 -0.96
N LEU A 5 -12.26 -2.26 -0.18
CA LEU A 5 -11.28 -1.26 -0.57
C LEU A 5 -9.95 -1.92 -0.96
N LEU A 6 -9.47 -1.60 -2.16
CA LEU A 6 -8.17 -1.99 -2.68
C LEU A 6 -7.25 -0.76 -2.66
N ILE A 7 -6.13 -0.86 -1.95
CA ILE A 7 -5.24 0.27 -1.70
C ILE A 7 -4.07 0.25 -2.68
N TRP A 8 -3.82 1.39 -3.32
CA TRP A 8 -2.67 1.61 -4.19
C TRP A 8 -1.85 2.83 -3.74
N SER A 9 -0.54 2.66 -3.63
CA SER A 9 0.42 3.74 -3.40
C SER A 9 1.38 3.83 -4.58
N PRO A 10 1.36 4.92 -5.38
CA PRO A 10 2.28 5.08 -6.51
C PRO A 10 3.75 5.10 -6.09
N LYS A 11 4.04 5.50 -4.84
CA LYS A 11 5.41 5.52 -4.31
C LYS A 11 5.96 4.11 -4.10
N LYS A 12 5.11 3.16 -3.68
CA LYS A 12 5.50 1.78 -3.40
C LYS A 12 5.37 0.88 -4.63
N TRP A 13 4.39 1.16 -5.48
CA TRP A 13 4.04 0.32 -6.64
C TRP A 13 3.84 1.22 -7.86
N PRO A 14 4.92 1.57 -8.58
CA PRO A 14 4.80 2.32 -9.82
C PRO A 14 3.99 1.50 -10.83
N TRP A 15 3.11 2.17 -11.55
CA TRP A 15 2.18 1.55 -12.50
C TRP A 15 2.19 2.35 -13.80
N PRO A 16 3.25 2.21 -14.63
CA PRO A 16 3.40 3.00 -15.86
C PRO A 16 2.36 2.65 -16.93
N GLU A 17 1.87 1.41 -16.96
CA GLU A 17 0.86 0.94 -17.91
C GLU A 17 -0.59 1.28 -17.51
N LEU A 18 -0.80 1.96 -16.38
CA LEU A 18 -2.13 2.40 -15.94
C LEU A 18 -2.92 3.16 -17.03
N PRO A 19 -2.33 4.14 -17.75
CA PRO A 19 -3.07 4.88 -18.79
C PRO A 19 -3.57 3.99 -19.92
N ASP A 20 -2.85 2.92 -20.25
CA ASP A 20 -3.27 1.99 -21.31
C ASP A 20 -4.38 1.05 -20.82
N VAL A 21 -4.31 0.62 -19.56
CA VAL A 21 -5.42 -0.12 -18.92
C VAL A 21 -6.68 0.74 -18.89
N VAL A 22 -6.55 2.03 -18.54
CA VAL A 22 -7.67 2.99 -18.53
C VAL A 22 -8.31 3.09 -19.92
N LYS A 23 -7.52 3.22 -20.99
CA LYS A 23 -8.05 3.26 -22.38
C LYS A 23 -8.85 2.01 -22.73
N ARG A 24 -8.35 0.83 -22.37
CA ARG A 24 -9.03 -0.46 -22.64
C ARG A 24 -10.35 -0.59 -21.87
N VAL A 25 -10.36 -0.22 -20.59
CA VAL A 25 -11.58 -0.18 -19.76
C VAL A 25 -12.57 0.84 -20.31
N ALA A 26 -12.09 2.02 -20.71
CA ALA A 26 -12.93 3.06 -21.30
C ALA A 26 -13.58 2.60 -22.62
N ALA A 27 -12.84 1.83 -23.44
CA ALA A 27 -13.31 1.18 -24.66
C ALA A 27 -14.30 0.02 -24.43
N GLY A 28 -14.54 -0.37 -23.16
CA GLY A 28 -15.48 -1.43 -22.80
C GLY A 28 -14.89 -2.84 -22.84
N GLU A 29 -13.56 -2.97 -22.91
CA GLU A 29 -12.91 -4.27 -22.77
C GLU A 29 -13.04 -4.79 -21.34
N ALA A 30 -13.32 -6.09 -21.20
CA ALA A 30 -13.30 -6.77 -19.91
C ALA A 30 -11.84 -7.00 -19.47
N VAL A 31 -11.25 -6.01 -18.80
CA VAL A 31 -9.88 -6.10 -18.29
C VAL A 31 -9.89 -6.68 -16.88
N THR A 32 -9.26 -7.84 -16.71
CA THR A 32 -9.04 -8.46 -15.40
C THR A 32 -7.67 -8.14 -14.83
N ASP A 33 -7.59 -8.13 -13.51
CA ASP A 33 -6.35 -7.85 -12.79
C ASP A 33 -6.27 -8.60 -11.46
N VAL A 34 -5.05 -8.71 -10.92
CA VAL A 34 -4.76 -9.42 -9.67
C VAL A 34 -4.52 -8.44 -8.53
N TRP A 35 -5.42 -8.54 -7.56
CA TRP A 35 -5.58 -7.90 -6.27
C TRP A 35 -4.84 -8.45 -5.05
N GLY A 36 -3.76 -7.88 -4.52
CA GLY A 36 -3.28 -8.32 -3.18
C GLY A 36 -4.27 -7.90 -2.08
N CYS A 37 -4.94 -8.82 -1.38
CA CYS A 37 -6.02 -8.52 -0.41
C CYS A 37 -5.61 -8.65 1.07
N GLY A 38 -4.30 -8.63 1.35
CA GLY A 38 -3.77 -8.71 2.72
C GLY A 38 -4.12 -10.04 3.37
N VAL A 39 -4.92 -10.00 4.45
CA VAL A 39 -5.40 -11.19 5.18
C VAL A 39 -6.88 -11.48 4.94
N ALA A 40 -7.55 -10.69 4.10
CA ALA A 40 -8.98 -10.82 3.86
C ALA A 40 -9.30 -12.10 3.09
N ARG A 41 -10.00 -13.03 3.75
CA ARG A 41 -10.51 -14.29 3.15
C ARG A 41 -12.01 -14.27 2.89
N SER A 42 -12.72 -13.24 3.34
CA SER A 42 -14.17 -13.09 3.23
C SER A 42 -14.64 -12.51 1.90
N ILE A 43 -13.70 -12.16 0.99
CA ILE A 43 -14.04 -11.60 -0.32
C ILE A 43 -14.54 -12.73 -1.20
N LEU A 44 -15.70 -12.55 -1.84
CA LEU A 44 -16.33 -13.57 -2.68
C LEU A 44 -16.50 -13.07 -4.12
N PRO A 45 -16.54 -13.97 -5.11
CA PRO A 45 -16.91 -13.62 -6.48
C PRO A 45 -18.26 -12.90 -6.52
N GLY A 46 -18.32 -11.81 -7.28
CA GLY A 46 -19.46 -10.91 -7.37
C GLY A 46 -19.45 -9.76 -6.35
N ASP A 47 -18.55 -9.76 -5.36
CA ASP A 47 -18.39 -8.60 -4.48
C ASP A 47 -17.85 -7.39 -5.23
N ARG A 48 -18.18 -6.20 -4.72
CA ARG A 48 -17.75 -4.93 -5.28
C ARG A 48 -16.37 -4.56 -4.74
N VAL A 49 -15.53 -4.01 -5.59
CA VAL A 49 -14.23 -3.45 -5.18
C VAL A 49 -14.07 -2.01 -5.64
N PHE A 50 -13.47 -1.19 -4.78
CA PHE A 50 -13.08 0.17 -5.09
C PHE A 50 -11.57 0.34 -4.94
N LEU A 51 -10.93 0.97 -5.93
CA LEU A 51 -9.51 1.27 -5.91
C LEU A 51 -9.27 2.66 -5.35
N HIS A 52 -8.47 2.73 -4.28
CA HIS A 52 -8.11 3.98 -3.62
C HIS A 52 -6.61 4.25 -3.73
N ARG A 53 -6.28 5.43 -4.29
CA ARG A 53 -4.93 5.99 -4.30
C ARG A 53 -4.61 6.66 -2.97
N VAL A 54 -3.56 6.20 -2.29
CA VAL A 54 -3.07 6.75 -1.03
C VAL A 54 -1.70 7.41 -1.19
N THR A 55 -1.17 8.02 -0.12
CA THR A 55 0.20 8.59 0.02
C THR A 55 0.57 9.83 -0.80
N GLN A 56 0.02 10.05 -2.00
CA GLN A 56 0.35 11.20 -2.85
C GLN A 56 -0.90 11.77 -3.51
N GLU A 57 -1.02 13.09 -3.59
CA GLU A 57 -2.11 13.75 -4.32
C GLU A 57 -2.02 13.52 -5.84
N PRO A 58 -3.16 13.34 -6.54
CA PRO A 58 -4.53 13.32 -6.03
C PRO A 58 -4.86 12.04 -5.21
N ARG A 59 -5.34 12.19 -3.98
CA ARG A 59 -5.81 11.09 -3.13
C ARG A 59 -7.30 10.88 -3.31
N GLY A 60 -7.71 9.63 -3.38
CA GLY A 60 -9.13 9.31 -3.52
C GLY A 60 -9.39 7.98 -4.22
N VAL A 61 -10.66 7.73 -4.47
CA VAL A 61 -11.13 6.56 -5.22
C VAL A 61 -11.09 6.89 -6.72
N PHE A 62 -10.42 6.03 -7.49
CA PHE A 62 -10.17 6.24 -8.92
C PHE A 62 -10.65 5.08 -9.81
N GLY A 63 -11.07 3.98 -9.20
CA GLY A 63 -11.60 2.86 -9.96
C GLY A 63 -12.59 2.04 -9.16
N SER A 64 -13.41 1.29 -9.89
CA SER A 64 -14.35 0.31 -9.38
C SER A 64 -14.24 -0.98 -10.19
N GLY A 65 -14.70 -2.07 -9.60
CA GLY A 65 -14.72 -3.37 -10.26
C GLY A 65 -15.51 -4.39 -9.49
N TYR A 66 -15.47 -5.62 -9.98
CA TYR A 66 -16.14 -6.77 -9.37
C TYR A 66 -15.20 -7.94 -9.27
N VAL A 67 -15.24 -8.62 -8.14
CA VAL A 67 -14.41 -9.81 -7.89
C VAL A 67 -14.87 -10.94 -8.80
N THR A 68 -13.95 -11.57 -9.50
CA THR A 68 -14.19 -12.74 -10.35
C THR A 68 -13.70 -14.02 -9.69
N ARG A 69 -12.71 -13.92 -8.78
CA ARG A 69 -12.17 -15.07 -8.04
C ARG A 69 -11.94 -14.74 -6.56
N ALA A 70 -12.36 -15.67 -5.70
CA ALA A 70 -12.11 -15.62 -4.26
C ALA A 70 -10.59 -15.59 -3.93
N PRO A 71 -10.20 -15.12 -2.73
CA PRO A 71 -8.82 -15.10 -2.28
C PRO A 71 -8.12 -16.45 -2.42
N TYR A 72 -7.02 -16.47 -3.15
CA TYR A 72 -6.15 -17.64 -3.33
C TYR A 72 -4.72 -17.31 -2.91
N GLU A 73 -3.99 -18.35 -2.51
CA GLU A 73 -2.62 -18.22 -2.04
C GLU A 73 -1.66 -18.17 -3.23
N VAL A 74 -0.87 -17.10 -3.30
CA VAL A 74 0.20 -16.95 -4.28
C VAL A 74 1.52 -17.05 -3.55
N PRO A 75 2.41 -17.99 -3.93
CA PRO A 75 3.74 -18.10 -3.35
C PRO A 75 4.47 -16.77 -3.39
N ASP A 76 4.99 -16.35 -2.25
CA ASP A 76 5.74 -15.11 -2.10
C ASP A 76 6.90 -15.36 -1.12
N PRO A 77 8.12 -15.56 -1.64
CA PRO A 77 9.29 -15.84 -0.80
C PRO A 77 9.68 -14.66 0.09
N TYR A 78 9.11 -13.47 -0.15
CA TYR A 78 9.36 -12.28 0.63
C TYR A 78 8.33 -12.05 1.74
N SER A 79 7.22 -12.79 1.72
CA SER A 79 6.25 -12.81 2.81
C SER A 79 6.77 -13.67 3.95
N LYS A 80 6.59 -13.22 5.20
CA LYS A 80 6.92 -14.03 6.39
C LYS A 80 6.19 -15.38 6.42
N ARG A 81 5.05 -15.49 5.74
CA ARG A 81 4.24 -16.71 5.66
C ARG A 81 4.59 -17.59 4.45
N GLY A 82 5.48 -17.13 3.56
CA GLY A 82 5.80 -17.81 2.30
C GLY A 82 4.75 -17.65 1.19
N TYR A 83 3.64 -16.95 1.48
CA TYR A 83 2.58 -16.67 0.52
C TYR A 83 1.87 -15.36 0.82
N ARG A 84 1.11 -14.88 -0.15
CA ARG A 84 0.15 -13.76 -0.04
C ARG A 84 -1.21 -14.15 -0.59
N LEU A 85 -2.26 -13.52 -0.07
CA LEU A 85 -3.60 -13.70 -0.60
C LEU A 85 -3.85 -12.70 -1.73
N CYS A 86 -4.27 -13.24 -2.87
CA CYS A 86 -4.64 -12.48 -4.05
C CYS A 86 -6.07 -12.79 -4.48
N ILE A 87 -6.76 -11.81 -5.03
CA ILE A 87 -8.06 -11.97 -5.70
C ILE A 87 -7.91 -11.61 -7.17
N ASP A 88 -8.76 -12.20 -8.01
CA ASP A 88 -8.94 -11.73 -9.38
C ASP A 88 -10.21 -10.89 -9.42
N PHE A 89 -10.17 -9.78 -10.15
CA PHE A 89 -11.33 -8.93 -10.35
C PHE A 89 -11.32 -8.33 -11.75
N VAL A 90 -12.47 -7.86 -12.21
CA VAL A 90 -12.64 -7.16 -13.49
C VAL A 90 -12.96 -5.70 -13.22
N TYR A 91 -12.34 -4.82 -14.00
CA TYR A 91 -12.62 -3.38 -13.92
C TYR A 91 -14.01 -3.07 -14.47
N ASP A 92 -14.76 -2.26 -13.73
CA ASP A 92 -16.02 -1.67 -14.17
C ASP A 92 -15.78 -0.23 -14.65
N TRP A 93 -15.02 0.54 -13.86
CA TRP A 93 -14.60 1.88 -14.20
C TRP A 93 -13.17 2.11 -13.72
N LEU A 94 -12.39 2.84 -14.51
CA LEU A 94 -11.03 3.20 -14.15
C LEU A 94 -10.67 4.56 -14.78
N VAL A 95 -10.11 5.47 -13.99
CA VAL A 95 -9.47 6.69 -14.48
C VAL A 95 -7.97 6.64 -14.26
N ASP A 96 -7.22 7.48 -14.98
CA ASP A 96 -5.78 7.59 -14.76
C ASP A 96 -5.50 8.25 -13.43
N ALA A 97 -5.26 7.39 -12.44
CA ALA A 97 -4.99 7.77 -11.08
C ALA A 97 -3.75 8.67 -10.95
N HIS A 98 -2.84 8.72 -11.94
CA HIS A 98 -1.69 9.63 -11.93
C HIS A 98 -2.12 11.09 -12.04
N GLN A 99 -3.20 11.36 -12.79
CA GLN A 99 -3.69 12.70 -13.10
C GLN A 99 -4.89 13.09 -12.23
N GLU A 100 -5.85 12.17 -12.04
CA GLU A 100 -7.13 12.49 -11.40
C GLU A 100 -7.70 11.33 -10.58
N VAL A 101 -8.74 11.62 -9.82
CA VAL A 101 -9.53 10.65 -9.06
C VAL A 101 -11.01 10.97 -9.23
N VAL A 102 -11.88 9.96 -9.19
CA VAL A 102 -13.33 10.13 -9.34
C VAL A 102 -13.92 10.74 -8.07
N VAL A 103 -13.54 10.21 -6.91
CA VAL A 103 -13.97 10.74 -5.60
C VAL A 103 -12.75 11.13 -4.81
N THR A 104 -12.59 12.43 -4.57
CA THR A 104 -11.44 12.98 -3.83
C THR A 104 -11.47 12.56 -2.36
N ARG A 105 -10.29 12.51 -1.74
CA ARG A 105 -10.14 12.19 -0.32
C ARG A 105 -10.93 13.13 0.59
N ASP A 106 -11.07 14.40 0.20
CA ASP A 106 -11.81 15.39 0.97
C ASP A 106 -13.32 15.16 0.92
N ALA A 107 -13.87 14.73 -0.22
CA ALA A 107 -15.27 14.32 -0.32
C ALA A 107 -15.59 13.14 0.63
N LEU A 108 -14.61 12.26 0.85
CA LEU A 108 -14.73 11.11 1.76
C LEU A 108 -14.64 11.47 3.25
N ARG A 109 -14.35 12.73 3.61
CA ARG A 109 -14.32 13.21 5.00
C ARG A 109 -15.71 13.61 5.52
N VAL A 110 -16.70 13.76 4.65
CA VAL A 110 -18.04 14.24 5.00
C VAL A 110 -18.97 13.05 5.26
N HIS A 111 -19.95 13.22 6.15
CA HIS A 111 -20.99 12.22 6.34
C HIS A 111 -21.76 11.98 5.01
N PRO A 112 -22.05 10.73 4.62
CA PRO A 112 -21.93 9.48 5.39
C PRO A 112 -20.57 8.75 5.28
N PHE A 113 -19.63 9.25 4.49
CA PHE A 113 -18.33 8.58 4.24
C PHE A 113 -17.36 8.63 5.42
N SER A 114 -17.52 9.63 6.30
CA SER A 114 -16.67 9.82 7.48
C SER A 114 -16.66 8.63 8.45
N VAL A 115 -17.67 7.76 8.39
CA VAL A 115 -17.74 6.55 9.23
C VAL A 115 -16.74 5.46 8.80
N GLN A 116 -16.20 5.56 7.58
CA GLN A 116 -15.26 4.60 6.99
C GLN A 116 -13.81 5.09 7.14
N THR A 117 -12.90 4.15 7.42
CA THR A 117 -11.46 4.42 7.39
C THR A 117 -10.94 4.28 5.96
N TRP A 118 -10.68 5.41 5.30
CA TRP A 118 -10.19 5.46 3.91
C TRP A 118 -8.67 5.36 3.80
N ASP A 119 -7.92 5.79 4.83
CA ASP A 119 -6.45 5.74 4.86
C ASP A 119 -5.91 4.35 5.30
N ALA A 120 -6.52 3.28 4.80
CA ALA A 120 -6.14 1.92 5.14
C ALA A 120 -4.71 1.61 4.64
N GLN A 121 -3.94 0.90 5.46
CA GLN A 121 -2.57 0.48 5.13
C GLN A 121 -2.53 -0.84 4.36
N ALA A 122 -3.65 -1.56 4.30
CA ALA A 122 -3.81 -2.83 3.62
C ALA A 122 -5.11 -2.86 2.82
N SER A 123 -5.05 -3.45 1.63
CA SER A 123 -6.22 -3.79 0.83
C SER A 123 -7.05 -4.89 1.49
N GLY A 124 -8.31 -5.04 1.05
CA GLY A 124 -9.23 -6.06 1.56
C GLY A 124 -10.01 -5.61 2.79
N THR A 125 -10.02 -4.31 3.08
CA THR A 125 -10.86 -3.73 4.14
C THR A 125 -12.30 -3.64 3.62
N SER A 126 -13.27 -4.15 4.37
CA SER A 126 -14.69 -4.00 4.03
C SER A 126 -15.14 -2.56 4.25
N ILE A 127 -15.98 -2.07 3.34
CA ILE A 127 -16.64 -0.78 3.45
C ILE A 127 -17.90 -0.99 4.28
N LYS A 128 -18.13 -0.12 5.27
CA LYS A 128 -19.32 -0.20 6.12
C LYS A 128 -20.58 0.03 5.27
N PRO A 129 -21.70 -0.68 5.52
CA PRO A 129 -22.91 -0.57 4.71
C PRO A 129 -23.44 0.86 4.50
N VAL A 130 -23.33 1.71 5.52
CA VAL A 130 -23.74 3.12 5.47
C VAL A 130 -22.90 3.92 4.45
N ALA A 131 -21.59 3.66 4.40
CA ALA A 131 -20.70 4.31 3.44
C ALA A 131 -20.80 3.67 2.05
N GLU A 132 -21.01 2.36 1.98
CA GLU A 132 -21.16 1.60 0.74
C GLU A 132 -22.32 2.13 -0.11
N GLY A 133 -23.54 2.17 0.44
CA GLY A 133 -24.72 2.59 -0.33
C GLY A 133 -24.61 4.04 -0.82
N ALA A 134 -24.05 4.92 0.02
CA ALA A 134 -23.79 6.30 -0.38
C ALA A 134 -22.69 6.41 -1.44
N LEU A 135 -21.68 5.55 -1.38
CA LEU A 135 -20.55 5.60 -2.31
C LEU A 135 -21.00 5.11 -3.68
N GLU A 136 -21.78 4.03 -3.73
CA GLU A 136 -22.38 3.54 -4.97
C GLU A 136 -23.29 4.59 -5.62
N LYS A 137 -24.14 5.26 -4.83
CA LYS A 137 -24.97 6.36 -5.33
C LYS A 137 -24.11 7.47 -5.93
N ARG A 138 -23.09 7.94 -5.19
CA ARG A 138 -22.20 9.00 -5.66
C ARG A 138 -21.38 8.59 -6.86
N TRP A 139 -20.95 7.33 -6.91
CA TRP A 139 -20.22 6.75 -8.03
C TRP A 139 -21.07 6.79 -9.29
N ALA A 140 -22.32 6.29 -9.22
CA ALA A 140 -23.26 6.30 -10.33
C ALA A 140 -23.60 7.72 -10.82
N GLU A 141 -23.62 8.73 -9.95
CA GLU A 141 -23.79 10.14 -10.33
C GLU A 141 -22.61 10.67 -11.16
N LEU A 142 -21.38 10.25 -10.83
CA LEU A 142 -20.15 10.75 -11.46
C LEU A 142 -19.78 9.99 -12.73
N THR A 143 -19.95 8.67 -12.74
CA THR A 143 -19.55 7.79 -13.85
C THR A 143 -20.72 7.46 -14.79
N GLY A 144 -21.94 7.77 -14.38
CA GLY A 144 -23.16 7.27 -15.03
C GLY A 144 -23.39 5.78 -14.76
N LYS A 145 -24.52 5.26 -15.26
CA LYS A 145 -24.85 3.84 -15.22
C LYS A 145 -24.25 3.12 -16.43
N ARG A 146 -23.04 2.58 -16.29
CA ARG A 146 -22.50 1.63 -17.28
C ARG A 146 -23.00 0.22 -16.98
N LYS A 147 -23.17 -0.58 -18.04
CA LYS A 147 -23.42 -2.02 -17.88
C LYS A 147 -22.12 -2.65 -17.36
N PRO A 148 -22.14 -3.38 -16.24
CA PRO A 148 -20.95 -4.03 -15.74
C PRO A 148 -20.43 -5.03 -16.79
N PRO A 149 -19.10 -5.16 -16.93
CA PRO A 149 -18.54 -6.14 -17.83
C PRO A 149 -18.93 -7.56 -17.40
N PRO A 150 -18.92 -8.54 -18.33
CA PRO A 150 -19.19 -9.92 -17.98
C PRO A 150 -18.29 -10.38 -16.83
N LEU A 151 -18.90 -10.84 -15.74
CA LEU A 151 -18.18 -11.37 -14.57
C LEU A 151 -17.54 -12.75 -14.83
N ALA A 152 -17.64 -13.25 -16.07
CA ALA A 152 -17.01 -14.49 -16.47
C ALA A 152 -15.48 -14.30 -16.45
N PRO A 153 -14.72 -15.18 -15.78
CA PRO A 153 -13.27 -15.12 -15.83
C PRO A 153 -12.81 -15.30 -17.29
N PRO A 154 -11.84 -14.50 -17.79
CA PRO A 154 -11.24 -14.76 -19.09
C PRO A 154 -10.58 -16.14 -19.07
N THR A 155 -10.61 -16.83 -20.21
CA THR A 155 -10.13 -18.22 -20.39
C THR A 155 -8.60 -18.34 -20.41
N GLY A 156 -7.88 -17.49 -19.67
CA GLY A 156 -6.43 -17.43 -19.62
C GLY A 156 -5.90 -16.93 -18.28
N PRO A 157 -4.60 -17.12 -17.99
CA PRO A 157 -4.00 -16.65 -16.75
C PRO A 157 -4.08 -15.12 -16.65
N THR A 158 -4.83 -14.61 -15.66
CA THR A 158 -4.84 -13.18 -15.34
C THR A 158 -3.49 -12.84 -14.69
N GLN A 159 -2.65 -12.09 -15.38
CA GLN A 159 -1.39 -11.59 -14.83
C GLN A 159 -1.53 -10.09 -14.58
N SER A 160 -1.36 -9.68 -13.31
CA SER A 160 -1.25 -8.26 -13.01
C SER A 160 0.11 -7.74 -13.43
N SER A 161 0.14 -6.74 -14.32
CA SER A 161 1.36 -6.05 -14.72
C SER A 161 2.05 -5.34 -13.54
N LYS A 162 1.29 -5.04 -12.48
CA LYS A 162 1.77 -4.48 -11.20
C LYS A 162 2.65 -5.44 -10.40
N PHE A 163 2.50 -6.75 -10.62
CA PHE A 163 3.19 -7.79 -9.86
C PHE A 163 4.68 -7.84 -10.22
N SER A 164 5.01 -7.59 -11.49
CA SER A 164 6.38 -7.44 -11.99
C SER A 164 7.09 -6.23 -11.37
N ALA A 165 6.36 -5.14 -11.13
CA ALA A 165 6.90 -3.95 -10.48
C ALA A 165 7.23 -4.17 -8.99
N HIS A 166 6.46 -5.00 -8.26
CA HIS A 166 6.77 -5.34 -6.86
C HIS A 166 8.02 -6.21 -6.72
N ALA A 167 8.17 -7.23 -7.57
CA ALA A 167 9.37 -8.08 -7.58
C ALA A 167 10.62 -7.28 -7.97
N ALA A 168 10.50 -6.35 -8.92
CA ALA A 168 11.61 -5.50 -9.37
C ALA A 168 11.99 -4.41 -8.34
N ALA A 169 11.01 -3.72 -7.74
CA ALA A 169 11.26 -2.65 -6.76
C ALA A 169 11.89 -3.18 -5.46
N LYS A 170 11.52 -4.41 -5.03
CA LYS A 170 12.15 -5.04 -3.86
C LYS A 170 13.59 -5.49 -4.15
N ARG A 171 13.87 -6.02 -5.34
CA ARG A 171 15.24 -6.34 -5.79
C ARG A 171 16.15 -5.10 -5.87
N ALA A 172 15.63 -3.96 -6.34
CA ALA A 172 16.38 -2.71 -6.39
C ALA A 172 16.67 -2.13 -4.99
N GLY A 173 15.72 -2.25 -4.05
CA GLY A 173 15.92 -1.86 -2.65
C GLY A 173 16.96 -2.71 -1.91
N GLU A 174 16.98 -4.04 -2.15
CA GLU A 174 17.98 -4.94 -1.58
C GLU A 174 19.36 -4.78 -2.24
N ALA A 175 19.46 -4.54 -3.56
CA ALA A 175 20.73 -4.28 -4.23
C ALA A 175 21.40 -2.97 -3.78
N ALA A 176 20.61 -1.96 -3.40
CA ALA A 176 21.12 -0.72 -2.80
C ALA A 176 21.60 -0.92 -1.36
N ALA A 177 20.95 -1.80 -0.59
CA ALA A 177 21.36 -2.13 0.78
C ALA A 177 22.65 -2.97 0.85
N VAL A 178 22.95 -3.77 -0.18
CA VAL A 178 24.17 -4.61 -0.28
C VAL A 178 25.41 -3.80 -0.73
N ARG A 179 25.24 -2.57 -1.23
CA ARG A 179 26.34 -1.73 -1.74
C ARG A 179 27.06 -0.88 -0.69
N HIS A 180 26.69 -0.96 0.59
CA HIS A 180 27.53 -0.44 1.66
C HIS A 180 28.49 -1.53 2.15
N PRO A 181 29.80 -1.44 1.86
CA PRO A 181 30.75 -2.42 2.37
C PRO A 181 30.87 -2.28 3.89
N PRO A 182 31.06 -3.40 4.63
CA PRO A 182 31.44 -3.31 6.03
C PRO A 182 32.84 -2.68 6.10
N PHE A 183 32.96 -1.57 6.84
CA PHE A 183 34.26 -1.02 7.21
C PHE A 183 35.08 -2.13 7.88
N SER A 184 36.13 -2.58 7.19
CA SER A 184 37.18 -3.41 7.75
C SER A 184 38.44 -2.58 7.77
N THR A 185 38.93 -2.26 8.97
CA THR A 185 40.35 -1.99 9.20
C THR A 185 40.74 -2.62 10.52
N ALA A 186 41.69 -3.54 10.42
CA ALA A 186 42.28 -4.32 11.50
C ALA A 186 43.49 -3.61 12.15
N LEU A 187 43.81 -4.08 13.37
CA LEU A 187 45.13 -4.19 14.05
C LEU A 187 46.00 -2.92 14.20
N SER A 188 46.57 -2.65 15.38
CA SER A 188 47.75 -3.39 15.87
C SER A 188 48.04 -3.19 17.37
N LEU A 189 48.57 -4.24 18.02
CA LEU A 189 49.24 -4.21 19.33
C LEU A 189 50.61 -3.51 19.25
N THR A 190 51.09 -2.88 20.33
CA THR A 190 52.22 -3.34 21.19
C THR A 190 52.82 -2.23 22.08
N SER A 191 53.00 -2.59 23.36
CA SER A 191 54.12 -2.32 24.29
C SER A 191 54.52 -0.90 24.76
N GLY A 192 54.83 -0.79 26.06
CA GLY A 192 55.96 0.06 26.52
C GLY A 192 55.76 1.02 27.70
N ASN A 193 55.77 0.50 28.93
CA ASN A 193 56.47 0.96 30.15
C ASN A 193 56.98 2.42 30.29
N GLY A 194 56.76 3.07 31.46
CA GLY A 194 57.70 4.09 31.97
C GLY A 194 57.17 5.23 32.86
N ALA A 195 57.22 5.03 34.17
CA ALA A 195 57.73 5.93 35.22
C ALA A 195 57.08 7.31 35.57
N ALA A 196 57.11 7.53 36.91
CA ALA A 196 57.16 8.79 37.67
C ALA A 196 55.85 9.51 38.04
N GLY A 197 55.46 9.40 39.33
CA GLY A 197 54.75 10.47 40.04
C GLY A 197 55.72 11.59 40.45
N PRO A 198 55.46 12.40 41.49
CA PRO A 198 54.23 12.62 42.26
C PRO A 198 53.85 14.13 42.33
N ALA A 199 52.69 14.46 42.91
CA ALA A 199 52.50 15.57 43.88
C ALA A 199 51.03 15.98 44.02
N SER A 200 50.49 15.80 45.23
CA SER A 200 49.40 16.59 45.83
C SER A 200 49.90 18.03 46.12
N PRO A 201 49.20 18.93 46.85
CA PRO A 201 47.83 18.93 47.40
C PRO A 201 47.09 20.28 47.20
N THR A 202 45.99 20.47 47.98
CA THR A 202 45.33 21.72 48.39
C THR A 202 44.24 22.26 47.44
N GLY A 203 43.04 22.65 47.90
CA GLY A 203 42.43 22.66 49.22
C GLY A 203 40.92 22.98 49.07
N GLY A 204 40.11 22.61 50.07
CA GLY A 204 38.75 23.16 50.23
C GLY A 204 38.81 24.60 50.79
N PRO A 205 37.73 25.16 51.37
CA PRO A 205 36.34 24.70 51.46
C PRO A 205 35.30 25.80 51.08
N GLY A 206 34.01 25.47 51.08
CA GLY A 206 32.91 26.47 51.05
C GLY A 206 31.59 25.82 50.63
N ARG A 207 30.86 25.14 51.52
CA ARG A 207 29.89 25.66 52.52
C ARG A 207 28.64 26.31 51.90
N SER A 208 27.53 25.56 52.00
CA SER A 208 26.12 25.98 52.12
C SER A 208 25.51 26.64 50.86
N VAL A 209 24.27 26.35 50.45
CA VAL A 209 23.00 26.47 51.21
C VAL A 209 21.90 25.64 50.50
N ARG A 210 21.09 24.96 51.32
CA ARG A 210 19.63 24.66 51.26
C ARG A 210 18.89 24.92 49.92
N LYS A 211 17.97 24.07 49.45
CA LYS A 211 16.66 23.78 50.07
C LYS A 211 15.99 22.58 49.37
N LYS A 212 15.33 21.76 50.19
CA LYS A 212 14.39 20.68 49.84
C LYS A 212 13.19 21.17 49.02
N ALA A 213 12.67 20.27 48.19
CA ALA A 213 11.28 19.82 48.32
C ALA A 213 11.33 18.37 48.80
#